data_AF-A0A2S9I6X7-F1
#
_entry.id   AF-A0A2S9I6X7-F1
#
_cell.length_a   1.000
_cell.length_b   1.000
_cell.length_c   1.000
_cell.angle_alpha   90.00
_cell.angle_beta   90.00
_cell.angle_gamma   90.00
#
_symmetry.space_group_name_H-M   'P 1'
#
loop_
_entity.id
_entity.type
_entity.pdbx_description
1 polymer ?
#
loop_
_entity_poly.entity_id
_entity_poly.type
_entity_poly.pdbx_seq_one_letter_code
_entity_poly.pdbx_strand_id
1 'polypeptide(L)'
;MKAATFLLAAATLVLSACSSDNEPPQQATAAHVPARVQMADLAASNCENAGGTLALSRQLDGSSVGMCQLANGRRCGESALLNGTCAR
;
A
#
# COMPACT_ATOMS: atom_id res chain seq x y z
N MET A 1 -12.56 39.29 35.35
CA MET A 1 -11.99 38.97 34.02
C MET A 1 -10.65 38.26 34.08
N LYS A 2 -9.74 38.59 35.02
CA LYS A 2 -8.41 37.95 35.14
C LYS A 2 -8.42 36.46 35.58
N ALA A 3 -9.35 36.05 36.45
CA ALA A 3 -9.43 34.65 36.89
C ALA A 3 -9.86 33.70 35.76
N ALA A 4 -10.74 34.15 34.88
CA ALA A 4 -11.20 33.37 33.72
C ALA A 4 -10.08 33.12 32.70
N THR A 5 -9.19 34.10 32.49
CA THR A 5 -8.04 33.94 31.58
C THR A 5 -7.01 32.95 32.14
N PHE A 6 -6.81 32.90 33.46
CA PHE A 6 -5.94 31.91 34.09
C PHE A 6 -6.49 30.48 33.98
N LEU A 7 -7.80 30.30 34.15
CA LEU A 7 -8.44 28.99 34.02
C LEU A 7 -8.41 28.47 32.57
N LEU A 8 -8.62 29.34 31.59
CA LEU A 8 -8.54 28.97 30.18
C LEU A 8 -7.11 28.57 29.76
N ALA A 9 -6.08 29.27 30.27
CA ALA A 9 -4.68 28.94 29.99
C ALA A 9 -4.23 27.63 30.65
N ALA A 10 -4.75 27.30 31.84
CA ALA A 10 -4.46 26.02 32.48
C ALA A 10 -5.11 24.85 31.73
N ALA A 11 -6.33 25.03 31.23
CA ALA A 11 -7.04 24.00 30.48
C ALA A 11 -6.33 23.64 29.15
N THR A 12 -5.81 24.62 28.42
CA THR A 12 -5.08 24.35 27.16
C THR A 12 -3.77 23.61 27.37
N LEU A 13 -3.07 23.84 28.49
CA LEU A 13 -1.83 23.14 28.81
C LEU A 13 -2.09 21.63 29.06
N VAL A 14 -3.18 21.29 29.73
CA VAL A 14 -3.55 19.89 30.04
C VAL A 14 -3.91 19.09 28.78
N LEU A 15 -4.53 19.72 27.77
CA LEU A 15 -4.89 19.03 26.52
C LEU A 15 -3.68 18.66 25.65
N SER A 16 -2.54 19.35 25.80
CA SER A 16 -1.33 19.09 25.01
C SER A 16 -0.53 17.85 25.44
N ALA A 17 -0.84 17.27 26.62
CA ALA A 17 -0.15 16.10 27.15
C ALA A 17 -0.66 14.76 26.59
N CYS A 18 -1.75 14.76 25.80
CA CYS A 18 -2.32 13.53 25.24
C CYS A 18 -1.67 13.09 23.91
N SER A 19 -0.77 13.90 23.31
CA SER A 19 0.09 13.45 22.21
C SER A 19 1.39 12.87 22.78
N SER A 20 1.28 11.77 23.52
CA SER A 20 2.45 10.99 23.91
C SER A 20 2.80 10.10 22.73
N ASP A 21 3.86 10.48 22.02
CA ASP A 21 4.51 9.83 20.86
C ASP A 21 5.17 8.49 21.28
N ASN A 22 4.41 7.62 21.94
CA ASN A 22 4.85 6.30 22.41
C ASN A 22 4.05 5.20 21.71
N GLU A 23 3.89 5.33 20.40
CA GLU A 23 3.48 4.19 19.58
C GLU A 23 4.70 3.27 19.43
N PRO A 24 4.68 2.05 20.00
CA PRO A 24 5.69 1.07 19.64
C PRO A 24 5.62 0.86 18.12
N PRO A 25 6.75 0.73 17.43
CA PRO A 25 6.73 0.41 16.02
C PRO A 25 5.83 -0.81 15.83
N GLN A 26 4.87 -0.71 14.92
CA GLN A 26 3.98 -1.80 14.53
C GLN A 26 4.85 -2.92 13.96
N GLN A 27 5.41 -3.73 14.85
CA GLN A 27 6.20 -4.90 14.52
C GLN A 27 5.17 -5.92 14.04
N ALA A 28 4.86 -5.88 12.74
CA ALA A 28 3.99 -6.83 12.10
C ALA A 28 4.63 -8.22 12.22
N THR A 29 4.24 -8.98 13.23
CA THR A 29 4.69 -10.35 13.51
C THR A 29 4.06 -11.40 12.58
N ALA A 30 3.40 -10.96 11.50
CA ALA A 30 3.09 -11.88 10.41
C ALA A 30 4.41 -12.17 9.68
N ALA A 31 4.90 -13.40 9.81
CA ALA A 31 6.05 -13.93 9.10
C ALA A 31 6.21 -13.25 7.74
N HIS A 32 7.24 -12.42 7.61
CA HIS A 32 7.56 -11.68 6.39
C HIS A 32 8.02 -12.67 5.32
N VAL A 33 7.08 -13.47 4.80
CA VAL A 33 7.25 -14.17 3.54
C VAL A 33 6.96 -13.11 2.50
N PRO A 34 7.98 -12.58 1.79
CA PRO A 34 7.71 -11.67 0.69
C PRO A 34 6.73 -12.38 -0.24
N ALA A 35 5.57 -11.74 -0.44
CA ALA A 35 4.52 -12.31 -1.27
C ALA A 35 5.04 -12.33 -2.71
N ARG A 36 5.64 -13.46 -3.09
CA ARG A 36 6.22 -13.68 -4.40
C ARG A 36 5.10 -13.69 -5.42
N VAL A 37 5.16 -12.75 -6.34
CA VAL A 37 4.17 -12.65 -7.41
C VAL A 37 4.40 -13.82 -8.35
N GLN A 38 3.47 -14.78 -8.37
CA GLN A 38 3.52 -15.90 -9.29
C GLN A 38 2.92 -15.45 -10.62
N MET A 39 3.77 -15.37 -11.63
CA MET A 39 3.38 -15.16 -13.03
C MET A 39 4.35 -15.89 -13.96
N ALA A 40 3.90 -16.18 -15.18
CA ALA A 40 4.73 -16.71 -16.24
C ALA A 40 5.88 -15.74 -16.61
N ASP A 41 7.08 -16.26 -16.87
CA ASP A 41 8.26 -15.46 -17.24
C ASP A 41 8.01 -14.54 -18.45
N LEU A 42 7.24 -15.02 -19.44
CA LEU A 42 6.84 -14.22 -20.60
C LEU A 42 5.94 -13.04 -20.21
N ALA A 43 5.03 -13.22 -19.25
CA ALA A 43 4.19 -12.13 -18.78
C ALA A 43 4.97 -11.14 -17.92
N ALA A 44 5.89 -11.63 -17.09
CA ALA A 44 6.79 -10.79 -16.29
C ALA A 44 7.68 -9.91 -17.19
N SER A 45 8.35 -10.51 -18.16
CA SER A 45 9.18 -9.77 -19.13
C SER A 45 8.35 -8.79 -19.97
N ASN A 46 7.14 -9.15 -20.41
CA ASN A 46 6.26 -8.21 -21.10
C ASN A 46 5.82 -7.04 -20.21
N CYS A 47 5.62 -7.27 -18.91
CA CYS A 47 5.32 -6.19 -17.97
C CYS A 47 6.49 -5.22 -17.83
N GLU A 48 7.71 -5.73 -17.65
CA GLU A 48 8.92 -4.91 -17.57
C GLU A 48 9.17 -4.14 -18.88
N ASN A 49 9.01 -4.81 -20.03
CA ASN A 49 9.13 -4.19 -21.35
C ASN A 49 8.09 -3.08 -21.59
N ALA A 50 6.89 -3.20 -21.00
CA ALA A 50 5.85 -2.18 -21.04
C ALA A 50 6.09 -1.02 -20.05
N GLY A 51 7.20 -1.05 -19.29
CA GLY A 51 7.49 -0.06 -18.26
C GLY A 51 6.60 -0.19 -17.02
N GLY A 52 6.07 -1.39 -16.77
CA GLY A 52 5.26 -1.70 -15.60
C GLY A 52 6.04 -2.38 -14.49
N THR A 53 5.36 -2.59 -13.36
CA THR A 53 5.87 -3.29 -12.19
C THR A 53 4.94 -4.44 -11.82
N LEU A 54 5.51 -5.58 -11.42
CA LEU A 54 4.76 -6.73 -10.95
C LEU A 54 4.17 -6.43 -9.58
N ALA A 55 2.86 -6.65 -9.42
CA ALA A 55 2.14 -6.43 -8.19
C ALA A 55 1.20 -7.60 -7.91
N LEU A 56 1.09 -7.98 -6.64
CA LEU A 56 0.10 -8.96 -6.22
C LEU A 56 -1.23 -8.26 -5.97
N SER A 57 -2.31 -8.77 -6.55
CA SER A 57 -3.66 -8.28 -6.28
C SER A 57 -4.51 -9.40 -5.73
N ARG A 58 -5.31 -9.07 -4.72
CA ARG A 58 -6.27 -9.97 -4.11
C ARG A 58 -7.60 -9.88 -4.86
N GLN A 59 -8.13 -11.00 -5.32
CA GLN A 59 -9.47 -11.06 -5.88
C GLN A 59 -10.53 -11.13 -4.78
N LEU A 60 -11.78 -10.90 -5.19
CA LEU A 60 -12.98 -10.99 -4.35
C LEU A 60 -13.22 -12.41 -3.81
N ASP A 61 -12.71 -13.43 -4.48
CA ASP A 61 -12.72 -14.83 -4.06
C ASP A 61 -11.67 -15.13 -2.98
N GLY A 62 -10.82 -14.16 -2.63
CA GLY A 62 -9.73 -14.29 -1.66
C GLY A 62 -8.43 -14.83 -2.25
N SER A 63 -8.41 -15.20 -3.54
CA SER A 63 -7.19 -15.59 -4.25
C SER A 63 -6.26 -14.40 -4.45
N SER A 64 -4.97 -14.68 -4.62
CA SER A 64 -3.97 -13.65 -4.95
C SER A 64 -3.37 -13.96 -6.31
N VAL A 65 -3.48 -13.03 -7.25
CA VAL A 65 -2.92 -13.16 -8.59
C VAL A 65 -1.86 -12.11 -8.84
N GLY A 66 -0.87 -12.47 -9.64
CA GLY A 66 0.07 -11.53 -10.19
C GLY A 66 -0.56 -10.67 -11.27
N MET A 67 -0.40 -9.36 -11.15
CA MET A 67 -0.78 -8.38 -12.16
C MET A 67 0.39 -7.46 -12.47
N CYS A 68 0.44 -6.96 -13.69
CA CYS A 68 1.31 -5.85 -14.06
C CYS A 68 0.60 -4.52 -13.78
N GLN A 69 1.23 -3.65 -12.99
CA GLN A 69 0.84 -2.25 -12.88
C GLN A 69 1.68 -1.42 -13.84
N LEU A 70 1.03 -0.80 -14.81
CA LEU A 70 1.67 0.09 -15.78
C LEU A 70 1.74 1.53 -15.23
N ALA A 71 2.70 2.31 -15.69
CA ALA A 71 2.87 3.71 -15.28
C ALA A 71 1.66 4.61 -15.63
N ASN A 72 0.81 4.21 -16.58
CA ASN A 72 -0.44 4.87 -16.92
C ASN A 72 -1.60 4.55 -15.95
N GLY A 73 -1.37 3.76 -14.90
CA GLY A 73 -2.37 3.35 -13.92
C GLY A 73 -3.20 2.12 -14.33
N ARG A 74 -2.94 1.52 -15.50
CA ARG A 74 -3.62 0.28 -15.91
C ARG A 74 -3.06 -0.92 -15.15
N ARG A 75 -3.96 -1.85 -14.83
CA ARG A 75 -3.63 -3.15 -14.24
C ARG A 75 -4.00 -4.26 -15.19
N CYS A 76 -3.07 -5.16 -15.45
CA CYS A 76 -3.30 -6.27 -16.35
C CYS A 76 -2.91 -7.59 -15.72
N GLY A 77 -3.77 -8.59 -15.90
CA GLY A 77 -3.44 -9.96 -15.58
C GLY A 77 -2.46 -10.56 -16.59
N GLU A 78 -1.92 -11.72 -16.22
CA GLU A 78 -0.99 -12.51 -17.02
C GLU A 78 -1.45 -12.71 -18.47
N SER A 79 -2.70 -13.16 -18.68
CA SER A 79 -3.21 -13.46 -20.02
C SER A 79 -3.25 -12.24 -20.95
N ALA A 80 -3.53 -11.05 -20.41
CA ALA A 80 -3.54 -9.81 -21.20
C ALA A 80 -2.13 -9.35 -21.59
N LEU A 81 -1.13 -9.66 -20.75
CA LEU A 81 0.29 -9.43 -21.03
C LEU A 81 0.79 -10.42 -22.09
N LEU A 82 0.41 -11.70 -21.98
CA LEU A 82 0.77 -12.73 -22.95
C LEU A 82 0.15 -12.48 -24.33
N ASN A 83 -1.11 -12.05 -24.36
CA ASN A 83 -1.82 -11.72 -25.61
C ASN A 83 -1.44 -10.34 -26.19
N GLY A 84 -0.60 -9.56 -25.49
CA GLY A 84 -0.19 -8.23 -25.93
C GLY A 84 -1.31 -7.18 -25.93
N THR A 85 -2.48 -7.46 -25.33
CA THR A 85 -3.61 -6.52 -25.25
C THR A 85 -3.43 -5.49 -24.12
N CYS A 86 -2.49 -5.74 -23.22
CA CYS A 86 -2.20 -4.89 -22.07
C CYS A 86 -1.17 -3.78 -22.34
N ALA A 87 -0.17 -4.02 -23.20
CA ALA A 87 1.00 -3.15 -23.35
C ALA A 87 0.84 -2.05 -24.41
N ARG A 88 -0.35 -1.89 -24.99
CA ARG A 88 -0.66 -0.85 -25.98
C ARG A 88 -1.58 0.20 -25.38
#